data_AF-A0A2A5JUM0-F1
#
_entry.id   AF-A0A2A5JUM0-F1
#
_cell.length_a   1.000
_cell.length_b   1.000
_cell.length_c   1.000
_cell.angle_alpha   90.00
_cell.angle_beta   90.00
_cell.angle_gamma   90.00
#
_symmetry.space_group_name_H-M   'P 1'
#
loop_
_entity.id
_entity.type
_entity.pdbx_description
1 polymer ?
#
loop_
_entity_poly.entity_id
_entity_poly.type
_entity_poly.pdbx_seq_one_letter_code
_entity_poly.pdbx_strand_id
1 'polypeptide(L)'
;MYINSRDSVNTSVYIPKEQTEQTHLQSQDTAKDLVGKTNLMYLLDESKITRVSNEQMTQLSQVLELSEVSSEAARQQYLRHGQEREALFGIVIDGKLMAYQNDKGHITARGGVESLLMQANGDINQLKALVQQQYPSLGKVEVYGDNNRPTNAEIFERFNGRPFKSFVNDEMKARQQASYQEQLARDEFLRSKLMFEQAPQVTVFKVQGEVIGSMDDNGFADIGSKLLQLAKQKGIDKEALKPFYTLDPGRTPEQFSDLLTQTFGDDVEVEQFTASNAPTRNQIRQLSN
;
A
#
# COMPACT_ATOMS: atom_id res chain seq x y z
N MET A 1 -12.18 -14.51 -42.56
CA MET A 1 -12.17 -13.28 -41.74
C MET A 1 -11.15 -13.51 -40.64
N TYR A 2 -10.20 -12.58 -40.50
CA TYR A 2 -8.95 -12.74 -39.74
C TYR A 2 -9.14 -12.84 -38.21
N ILE A 3 -8.17 -13.53 -37.59
CA ILE A 3 -7.92 -13.78 -36.16
C ILE A 3 -7.02 -12.67 -35.58
N ASN A 4 -7.23 -12.30 -34.29
CA ASN A 4 -6.21 -12.03 -33.24
C ASN A 4 -6.91 -11.53 -31.96
N SER A 5 -7.04 -12.34 -30.89
CA SER A 5 -6.08 -12.63 -29.81
C SER A 5 -5.84 -11.47 -28.82
N ARG A 6 -6.27 -11.63 -27.56
CA ARG A 6 -5.41 -11.77 -26.35
C ARG A 6 -6.23 -11.73 -25.05
N ASP A 7 -6.17 -12.86 -24.35
CA ASP A 7 -5.80 -13.03 -22.93
C ASP A 7 -6.41 -12.12 -21.86
N SER A 8 -7.21 -12.74 -20.99
CA SER A 8 -7.04 -12.62 -19.53
C SER A 8 -7.71 -13.81 -18.82
N VAL A 9 -6.96 -14.91 -18.72
CA VAL A 9 -7.24 -16.00 -17.78
C VAL A 9 -6.90 -15.47 -16.40
N ASN A 10 -7.91 -15.08 -15.63
CA ASN A 10 -7.71 -14.70 -14.24
C ASN A 10 -7.76 -15.99 -13.38
N THR A 11 -6.60 -16.65 -13.29
CA THR A 11 -6.39 -17.83 -12.45
C THR A 11 -6.27 -17.39 -10.99
N SER A 12 -7.37 -17.39 -10.26
CA SER A 12 -7.34 -17.27 -8.80
C SER A 12 -6.88 -18.60 -8.21
N VAL A 13 -5.56 -18.78 -8.12
CA VAL A 13 -4.94 -19.95 -7.46
C VAL A 13 -5.05 -19.76 -5.95
N TYR A 14 -5.83 -20.62 -5.29
CA TYR A 14 -5.78 -20.77 -3.84
C TYR A 14 -4.59 -21.66 -3.48
N ILE A 15 -3.51 -21.07 -2.97
CA ILE A 15 -2.36 -21.81 -2.46
C ILE A 15 -2.67 -22.23 -1.00
N PRO A 16 -2.59 -23.52 -0.66
CA PRO A 16 -2.73 -23.96 0.73
C PRO A 16 -1.57 -23.41 1.56
N LYS A 17 -1.88 -22.85 2.75
CA LYS A 17 -0.87 -22.57 3.78
C LYS A 17 -0.36 -23.90 4.32
N GLU A 18 0.79 -24.38 3.82
CA GLU A 18 1.62 -25.29 4.58
C GLU A 18 2.54 -24.48 5.51
N GLN A 19 2.54 -24.90 6.77
CA GLN A 19 3.46 -24.45 7.78
C GLN A 19 4.86 -24.94 7.45
N THR A 20 5.82 -24.04 7.65
CA THR A 20 7.10 -24.22 8.36
C THR A 20 8.27 -23.78 7.50
N GLU A 21 8.69 -22.55 7.71
CA GLU A 21 10.08 -22.26 8.06
C GLU A 21 10.08 -20.94 8.83
N GLN A 22 10.37 -21.03 10.13
CA GLN A 22 10.81 -19.89 10.91
C GLN A 22 12.14 -19.43 10.32
N THR A 23 12.08 -18.63 9.26
CA THR A 23 13.19 -17.76 8.93
C THR A 23 13.21 -16.72 10.03
N HIS A 24 14.20 -16.86 10.91
CA HIS A 24 14.70 -15.79 11.75
C HIS A 24 14.56 -14.47 10.99
N LEU A 25 13.64 -13.62 11.43
CA LEU A 25 13.78 -12.18 11.29
C LEU A 25 15.00 -11.82 12.13
N GLN A 26 16.18 -12.10 11.58
CA GLN A 26 17.30 -11.21 11.79
C GLN A 26 16.77 -9.87 11.30
N SER A 27 16.45 -9.01 12.27
CA SER A 27 16.46 -7.58 12.11
C SER A 27 17.67 -7.24 11.26
N GLN A 28 17.44 -6.98 9.97
CA GLN A 28 18.35 -6.13 9.21
C GLN A 28 18.17 -4.72 9.78
N ASP A 29 18.74 -4.53 10.98
CA ASP A 29 19.24 -3.25 11.47
C ASP A 29 20.37 -2.83 10.54
N THR A 30 20.05 -2.48 9.29
CA THR A 30 20.73 -1.38 8.65
C THR A 30 19.87 -0.17 8.97
N ALA A 31 20.18 0.49 10.08
CA ALA A 31 19.83 1.89 10.25
C ALA A 31 20.07 2.57 8.90
N LYS A 32 19.03 3.18 8.33
CA LYS A 32 19.14 3.99 7.12
C LYS A 32 20.11 5.11 7.46
N ASP A 33 21.39 4.93 7.18
CA ASP A 33 22.37 5.99 7.34
C ASP A 33 22.08 7.02 6.23
N LEU A 34 21.38 8.07 6.63
CA LEU A 34 20.99 9.16 5.77
C LEU A 34 22.07 10.25 5.74
N VAL A 35 23.14 10.12 6.53
CA VAL A 35 24.23 11.11 6.56
C VAL A 35 24.87 11.18 5.16
N GLY A 36 25.07 12.41 4.69
CA GLY A 36 25.60 12.67 3.35
C GLY A 36 24.59 12.50 2.21
N LYS A 37 23.33 12.12 2.48
CA LYS A 37 22.27 12.08 1.46
C LYS A 37 21.58 13.43 1.33
N THR A 38 21.16 13.79 0.12
CA THR A 38 20.40 15.02 -0.16
C THR A 38 18.90 14.82 0.09
N ASN A 39 18.25 15.79 0.71
CA ASN A 39 16.80 15.83 0.90
C ASN A 39 16.06 15.86 -0.45
N LEU A 40 14.87 15.25 -0.50
CA LEU A 40 13.95 15.26 -1.63
C LEU A 40 13.70 16.65 -2.20
N MET A 41 13.65 17.70 -1.36
CA MET A 41 13.45 19.08 -1.82
C MET A 41 14.48 19.50 -2.89
N TYR A 42 15.73 19.05 -2.76
CA TYR A 42 16.79 19.30 -3.76
C TYR A 42 16.54 18.51 -5.06
N LEU A 43 16.07 17.27 -4.95
CA LEU A 43 15.86 16.38 -6.09
C LEU A 43 14.63 16.74 -6.90
N LEU A 44 13.68 17.45 -6.29
CA LEU A 44 12.48 17.91 -6.96
C LEU A 44 12.80 19.03 -7.96
N ASP A 45 12.17 18.92 -9.13
CA ASP A 45 12.16 19.94 -10.17
C ASP A 45 10.76 20.57 -10.13
N GLU A 46 10.67 21.80 -9.61
CA GLU A 46 9.39 22.50 -9.44
C GLU A 46 8.60 22.60 -10.76
N SER A 47 9.28 22.64 -11.91
CA SER A 47 8.63 22.69 -13.23
C SER A 47 7.88 21.40 -13.58
N LYS A 48 8.15 20.30 -12.85
CA LYS A 48 7.53 18.98 -13.01
C LYS A 48 6.53 18.66 -11.91
N ILE A 49 6.27 19.58 -10.97
CA ILE A 49 5.30 19.38 -9.89
C ILE A 49 3.94 19.91 -10.32
N THR A 50 2.99 19.01 -10.56
CA THR A 50 1.58 19.39 -10.69
C THR A 50 0.96 19.56 -9.31
N ARG A 51 0.60 20.79 -8.93
CA ARG A 51 -0.15 21.03 -7.69
C ARG A 51 -1.61 20.61 -7.88
N VAL A 52 -2.05 19.67 -7.07
CA VAL A 52 -3.46 19.25 -7.02
C VAL A 52 -4.26 20.37 -6.36
N SER A 53 -5.39 20.76 -6.95
CA SER A 53 -6.24 21.81 -6.37
C SER A 53 -6.92 21.32 -5.09
N ASN A 54 -7.31 22.23 -4.20
CA ASN A 54 -8.08 21.89 -2.99
C ASN A 54 -9.39 21.16 -3.33
N GLU A 55 -10.01 21.49 -4.47
CA GLU A 55 -11.22 20.84 -4.97
C GLU A 55 -10.95 19.39 -5.39
N GLN A 56 -9.86 19.15 -6.12
CA GLN A 56 -9.44 17.80 -6.51
C GLN A 56 -9.08 16.94 -5.28
N MET A 57 -8.41 17.53 -4.28
CA MET A 57 -8.15 16.83 -3.01
C MET A 57 -9.43 16.48 -2.25
N THR A 58 -10.42 17.38 -2.25
CA THR A 58 -11.71 17.13 -1.61
C THR A 58 -12.45 15.98 -2.30
N GLN A 59 -12.46 15.97 -3.64
CA GLN A 59 -13.03 14.87 -4.42
C GLN A 59 -12.31 13.54 -4.15
N LEU A 60 -10.98 13.56 -4.05
CA LEU A 60 -10.18 12.37 -3.75
C LEU A 60 -10.53 11.79 -2.37
N SER A 61 -10.61 12.65 -1.35
CA SER A 61 -10.98 12.24 0.01
C SER A 61 -12.38 11.65 0.07
N GLN A 62 -13.35 12.26 -0.63
CA GLN A 62 -14.71 11.72 -0.74
C GLN A 62 -14.74 10.36 -1.42
N VAL A 63 -13.99 10.17 -2.50
CA VAL A 63 -13.88 8.86 -3.18
C VAL A 63 -13.26 7.81 -2.26
N LEU A 64 -12.23 8.18 -1.49
CA LEU A 64 -11.60 7.28 -0.53
C LEU A 64 -12.55 6.89 0.62
N GLU A 65 -13.26 7.85 1.21
CA GLU A 65 -14.27 7.60 2.24
C GLU A 65 -15.42 6.72 1.72
N LEU A 66 -15.86 6.93 0.48
CA LEU A 66 -16.89 6.10 -0.16
C LEU A 66 -16.39 4.71 -0.56
N SER A 67 -15.07 4.51 -0.65
CA SER A 67 -14.46 3.22 -1.00
C SER A 67 -14.29 2.27 0.19
N GLU A 68 -14.45 2.76 1.42
CA GLU A 68 -14.46 1.93 2.63
C GLU A 68 -15.78 1.16 2.74
N VAL A 69 -15.81 -0.03 2.14
CA VAL A 69 -16.91 -0.98 2.36
C VAL A 69 -16.90 -1.38 3.84
N SER A 70 -17.93 -0.93 4.58
CA SER A 70 -18.07 -1.26 5.99
C SER A 70 -18.06 -2.78 6.22
N SER A 71 -17.55 -3.23 7.37
CA SER A 71 -17.51 -4.66 7.71
C SER A 71 -18.90 -5.32 7.62
N GLU A 72 -19.97 -4.58 7.93
CA GLU A 72 -21.33 -5.11 7.81
C GLU A 72 -21.77 -5.24 6.35
N ALA A 73 -21.46 -4.26 5.49
CA ALA A 73 -21.76 -4.36 4.06
C ALA A 73 -21.00 -5.53 3.40
N ALA A 74 -19.73 -5.72 3.75
CA ALA A 74 -18.93 -6.86 3.30
C ALA A 74 -19.53 -8.19 3.80
N ARG A 75 -19.94 -8.27 5.06
CA ARG A 75 -20.60 -9.45 5.63
C ARG A 75 -21.89 -9.80 4.87
N GLN A 76 -22.75 -8.82 4.62
CA GLN A 76 -23.98 -9.02 3.86
C GLN A 76 -23.70 -9.48 2.42
N GLN A 77 -22.65 -8.95 1.79
CA GLN A 77 -22.23 -9.39 0.47
C GLN A 77 -21.79 -10.86 0.46
N TYR A 78 -20.98 -11.31 1.44
CA TYR A 78 -20.60 -12.71 1.57
C TYR A 78 -21.81 -13.62 1.80
N LEU A 79 -22.74 -13.22 2.66
CA LEU A 79 -23.93 -14.02 2.96
C LEU A 79 -24.86 -14.14 1.75
N ARG A 80 -25.08 -13.05 1.02
CA ARG A 80 -25.85 -13.06 -0.23
C ARG A 80 -25.20 -13.96 -1.28
N HIS A 81 -23.90 -13.80 -1.52
CA HIS A 81 -23.16 -14.66 -2.43
C HIS A 81 -23.22 -16.14 -1.99
N GLY A 82 -23.21 -16.41 -0.69
CA GLY A 82 -23.37 -17.76 -0.15
C GLY A 82 -24.72 -18.42 -0.48
N GLN A 83 -25.78 -17.63 -0.73
CA GLN A 83 -27.11 -18.14 -1.09
C GLN A 83 -27.30 -18.37 -2.59
N GLU A 84 -26.42 -17.81 -3.42
CA GLU A 84 -26.46 -17.99 -4.87
C GLU A 84 -26.18 -19.45 -5.24
N ARG A 85 -26.71 -19.89 -6.38
CA ARG A 85 -26.69 -21.29 -6.84
C ARG A 85 -26.02 -21.41 -8.20
N GLU A 86 -24.75 -21.07 -8.25
CA GLU A 86 -24.02 -20.93 -9.51
C GLU A 86 -23.32 -22.24 -9.95
N ALA A 87 -23.14 -23.22 -9.06
CA ALA A 87 -22.39 -24.44 -9.38
C ALA A 87 -23.12 -25.31 -10.42
N LEU A 88 -22.44 -25.60 -11.54
CA LEU A 88 -22.95 -26.45 -12.63
C LEU A 88 -22.58 -27.92 -12.43
N PHE A 89 -21.37 -28.19 -11.93
CA PHE A 89 -20.95 -29.55 -11.61
C PHE A 89 -19.85 -29.57 -10.54
N GLY A 90 -19.62 -30.75 -9.97
CA GLY A 90 -18.52 -31.03 -9.07
C GLY A 90 -17.85 -32.37 -9.36
N ILE A 91 -16.54 -32.47 -9.17
CA ILE A 91 -15.81 -33.73 -9.16
C ILE A 91 -15.63 -34.17 -7.72
N VAL A 92 -16.17 -35.33 -7.38
CA VAL A 92 -16.09 -35.91 -6.04
C VAL A 92 -15.18 -37.13 -6.10
N ILE A 93 -14.18 -37.20 -5.22
CA ILE A 93 -13.27 -38.34 -5.08
C ILE A 93 -13.28 -38.75 -3.62
N ASP A 94 -13.55 -40.03 -3.36
CA ASP A 94 -13.61 -40.59 -1.99
C ASP A 94 -14.56 -39.78 -1.08
N GLY A 95 -15.74 -39.44 -1.61
CA GLY A 95 -16.76 -38.66 -0.91
C GLY A 95 -16.46 -37.17 -0.72
N LYS A 96 -15.28 -36.68 -1.11
CA LYS A 96 -14.88 -35.27 -0.97
C LYS A 96 -14.98 -34.52 -2.29
N LEU A 97 -15.49 -33.30 -2.25
CA LEU A 97 -15.54 -32.43 -3.43
C LEU A 97 -14.13 -31.92 -3.74
N MET A 98 -13.54 -32.35 -4.85
CA MET A 98 -12.16 -32.02 -5.24
C MET A 98 -12.07 -30.95 -6.31
N ALA A 99 -13.16 -30.74 -7.08
CA ALA A 99 -13.29 -29.60 -7.97
C ALA A 99 -14.76 -29.23 -8.19
N TYR A 100 -15.03 -28.00 -8.60
CA TYR A 100 -16.34 -27.56 -9.09
C TYR A 100 -16.19 -26.42 -10.10
N GLN A 101 -17.20 -26.25 -10.94
CA GLN A 101 -17.30 -25.14 -11.90
C GLN A 101 -18.61 -24.38 -11.70
N ASN A 102 -18.55 -23.05 -11.74
CA ASN A 102 -19.75 -22.20 -11.72
C ASN A 102 -20.28 -21.88 -13.12
N ASP A 103 -21.45 -21.24 -13.18
CA ASP A 103 -22.15 -20.88 -14.41
C ASP A 103 -21.43 -19.81 -15.27
N LYS A 104 -20.51 -19.07 -14.66
CA LYS A 104 -19.58 -18.15 -15.33
C LYS A 104 -18.34 -18.85 -15.90
N GLY A 105 -18.19 -20.16 -15.70
CA GLY A 105 -17.05 -20.93 -16.20
C GLY A 105 -15.82 -20.92 -15.30
N HIS A 106 -15.89 -20.33 -14.10
CA HIS A 106 -14.81 -20.38 -13.14
C HIS A 106 -14.70 -21.77 -12.52
N ILE A 107 -13.49 -22.32 -12.54
CA ILE A 107 -13.15 -23.62 -11.99
C ILE A 107 -12.35 -23.43 -10.70
N THR A 108 -12.76 -24.12 -9.64
CA THR A 108 -11.98 -24.27 -8.41
C THR A 108 -11.67 -25.74 -8.24
N ALA A 109 -10.40 -26.09 -8.06
CA ALA A 109 -9.94 -27.47 -7.96
C ALA A 109 -8.74 -27.59 -7.00
N ARG A 110 -8.44 -28.81 -6.56
CA ARG A 110 -7.25 -29.14 -5.76
C ARG A 110 -6.85 -30.59 -5.95
N GLY A 111 -5.59 -30.90 -5.68
CA GLY A 111 -5.11 -32.29 -5.70
C GLY A 111 -4.96 -32.88 -7.10
N GLY A 112 -4.74 -32.04 -8.12
CA GLY A 112 -4.35 -32.47 -9.48
C GLY A 112 -5.49 -32.78 -10.45
N VAL A 113 -6.75 -32.60 -10.02
CA VAL A 113 -7.96 -32.83 -10.87
C VAL A 113 -8.13 -31.79 -11.97
N GLU A 114 -7.38 -30.68 -11.91
CA GLU A 114 -7.34 -29.65 -12.96
C GLU A 114 -7.01 -30.24 -14.33
N SER A 115 -6.07 -31.21 -14.35
CA SER A 115 -5.63 -31.87 -15.58
C SER A 115 -6.76 -32.63 -16.28
N LEU A 116 -7.68 -33.22 -15.51
CA LEU A 116 -8.85 -33.92 -16.06
C LEU A 116 -9.84 -32.95 -16.70
N LEU A 117 -10.01 -31.77 -16.11
CA LEU A 117 -10.88 -30.72 -16.64
C LEU A 117 -10.33 -30.15 -17.95
N MET A 118 -9.02 -29.95 -18.03
CA MET A 118 -8.35 -29.51 -19.26
C MET A 118 -8.44 -30.57 -20.37
N GLN A 119 -8.19 -31.85 -20.04
CA GLN A 119 -8.28 -32.95 -21.01
C GLN A 119 -9.69 -33.18 -21.54
N ALA A 120 -10.70 -32.96 -20.70
CA ALA A 120 -12.11 -33.05 -21.11
C ALA A 120 -12.54 -31.91 -22.04
N ASN A 121 -11.81 -30.78 -22.08
CA ASN A 121 -12.10 -29.62 -22.94
C ASN A 121 -13.57 -29.16 -22.90
N GLY A 122 -14.19 -29.20 -21.72
CA GLY A 122 -15.59 -28.82 -21.52
C GLY A 122 -16.64 -29.90 -21.83
N ASP A 123 -16.24 -31.09 -22.32
CA ASP A 123 -17.14 -32.23 -22.50
C ASP A 123 -17.33 -32.98 -21.17
N ILE A 124 -18.54 -32.89 -20.60
CA ILE A 124 -18.91 -33.54 -19.33
C ILE A 124 -18.90 -35.07 -19.42
N ASN A 125 -19.22 -35.67 -20.56
CA ASN A 125 -19.18 -37.13 -20.72
C ASN A 125 -17.74 -37.62 -20.80
N GLN A 126 -16.87 -36.87 -21.48
CA GLN A 126 -15.43 -37.13 -21.47
C GLN A 126 -14.85 -36.97 -20.07
N LEU A 127 -15.24 -35.92 -19.35
CA LEU A 127 -14.83 -35.70 -17.96
C LEU A 127 -15.23 -36.88 -17.05
N LYS A 128 -16.46 -37.38 -17.18
CA LYS A 128 -16.93 -38.58 -16.46
C LYS A 128 -16.06 -39.80 -16.76
N ALA A 129 -15.73 -40.03 -18.02
CA ALA A 129 -14.87 -41.14 -18.43
C ALA A 129 -13.45 -41.02 -17.84
N LEU A 130 -12.86 -39.81 -17.91
CA LEU A 130 -11.53 -39.53 -17.38
C LEU A 130 -11.46 -39.68 -15.85
N VAL A 131 -12.45 -39.17 -15.12
CA VAL A 131 -12.54 -39.33 -13.66
C VAL A 131 -12.67 -40.80 -13.28
N GLN A 132 -13.50 -41.57 -14.01
CA GLN A 132 -13.66 -43.00 -13.75
C GLN A 132 -12.40 -43.81 -14.08
N GLN A 133 -11.65 -43.41 -15.12
CA GLN A 133 -10.40 -44.05 -15.50
C GLN A 133 -9.30 -43.82 -14.45
N GLN A 134 -9.17 -42.58 -13.96
CA GLN A 134 -8.10 -42.23 -13.01
C GLN A 134 -8.44 -42.60 -11.57
N TYR A 135 -9.72 -42.57 -11.19
CA TYR A 135 -10.19 -42.89 -9.83
C TYR A 135 -11.29 -43.96 -9.86
N PRO A 136 -10.96 -45.22 -10.21
CA PRO A 136 -11.97 -46.28 -10.29
C PRO A 136 -12.72 -46.44 -8.98
N SER A 137 -14.06 -46.44 -9.05
CA SER A 137 -14.99 -46.64 -7.92
C SER A 137 -15.00 -45.56 -6.84
N LEU A 138 -14.01 -44.67 -6.79
CA LEU A 138 -13.89 -43.58 -5.82
C LEU A 138 -14.27 -42.22 -6.40
N GLY A 139 -14.08 -42.03 -7.70
CA GLY A 139 -14.36 -40.78 -8.41
C GLY A 139 -15.74 -40.75 -9.06
N LYS A 140 -16.42 -39.60 -9.00
CA LYS A 140 -17.63 -39.33 -9.77
C LYS A 140 -17.75 -37.85 -10.14
N VAL A 141 -18.47 -37.58 -11.23
CA VAL A 141 -18.85 -36.21 -11.61
C VAL A 141 -20.34 -36.02 -11.29
N GLU A 142 -20.63 -35.09 -10.38
CA GLU A 142 -21.98 -34.65 -10.04
C GLU A 142 -22.35 -33.46 -10.93
N VAL A 143 -23.37 -33.59 -11.76
CA VAL A 143 -23.89 -32.50 -12.60
C VAL A 143 -25.19 -31.99 -11.97
N TYR A 144 -25.27 -30.68 -11.77
CA TYR A 144 -26.41 -30.05 -11.13
C TYR A 144 -27.31 -29.40 -12.18
N GLY A 145 -28.59 -29.76 -12.16
CA GLY A 145 -29.63 -29.12 -12.98
C GLY A 145 -30.20 -27.89 -12.26
N ASP A 146 -30.89 -27.02 -13.00
CA ASP A 146 -31.36 -25.72 -12.52
C ASP A 146 -32.17 -25.79 -11.21
N ASN A 147 -32.93 -26.87 -11.00
CA ASN A 147 -33.77 -27.06 -9.81
C ASN A 147 -33.06 -27.72 -8.62
N ASN A 148 -31.81 -28.19 -8.77
CA ASN A 148 -31.07 -28.90 -7.70
C ASN A 148 -29.66 -28.36 -7.44
N ARG A 149 -29.32 -27.20 -8.01
CA ARG A 149 -28.00 -26.59 -7.78
C ARG A 149 -27.80 -26.29 -6.29
N PRO A 150 -26.69 -26.76 -5.69
CA PRO A 150 -26.35 -26.38 -4.33
C PRO A 150 -26.04 -24.89 -4.28
N THR A 151 -26.25 -24.31 -3.12
CA THR A 151 -25.80 -22.96 -2.81
C THR A 151 -24.27 -22.90 -2.78
N ASN A 152 -23.72 -21.71 -3.01
CA ASN A 152 -22.29 -21.46 -2.91
C ASN A 152 -21.76 -21.77 -1.49
N ALA A 153 -22.56 -21.54 -0.45
CA ALA A 153 -22.24 -21.94 0.91
C ALA A 153 -22.11 -23.46 1.04
N GLU A 154 -23.05 -24.25 0.50
CA GLU A 154 -22.99 -25.71 0.54
C GLU A 154 -21.79 -26.26 -0.25
N ILE A 155 -21.52 -25.71 -1.44
CA ILE A 155 -20.32 -26.06 -2.22
C ILE A 155 -19.04 -25.72 -1.45
N PHE A 156 -18.98 -24.54 -0.84
CA PHE A 156 -17.85 -24.14 -0.01
C PHE A 156 -17.64 -25.10 1.15
N GLU A 157 -18.70 -25.53 1.83
CA GLU A 157 -18.60 -26.45 2.97
C GLU A 157 -18.15 -27.85 2.55
N ARG A 158 -18.70 -28.36 1.44
CA ARG A 158 -18.30 -29.65 0.86
C ARG A 158 -16.85 -29.64 0.36
N PHE A 159 -16.38 -28.50 -0.15
CA PHE A 159 -15.00 -28.32 -0.56
C PHE A 159 -14.10 -28.11 0.67
N ASN A 160 -14.30 -27.08 1.47
CA ASN A 160 -13.35 -26.72 2.54
C ASN A 160 -13.47 -27.56 3.81
N GLY A 161 -14.53 -28.37 3.96
CA GLY A 161 -14.75 -29.20 5.15
C GLY A 161 -15.03 -28.39 6.41
N ARG A 162 -15.43 -27.12 6.27
CA ARG A 162 -15.74 -26.21 7.38
C ARG A 162 -16.96 -25.34 7.07
N PRO A 163 -17.73 -24.92 8.08
CA PRO A 163 -18.93 -24.10 7.88
C PRO A 163 -18.65 -22.75 7.21
N PHE A 164 -19.45 -22.38 6.20
CA PHE A 164 -19.30 -21.12 5.47
C PHE A 164 -19.47 -19.91 6.40
N LYS A 165 -20.44 -19.96 7.30
CA LYS A 165 -20.68 -18.89 8.28
C LYS A 165 -19.48 -18.64 9.19
N SER A 166 -18.74 -19.69 9.56
CA SER A 166 -17.50 -19.55 10.34
C SER A 166 -16.41 -18.86 9.52
N PHE A 167 -16.25 -19.24 8.26
CA PHE A 167 -15.32 -18.56 7.35
C PHE A 167 -15.63 -17.06 7.22
N VAL A 168 -16.90 -16.70 7.00
CA VAL A 168 -17.31 -15.28 6.90
C VAL A 168 -16.98 -14.51 8.17
N ASN A 169 -17.25 -15.10 9.36
CA ASN A 169 -16.93 -14.44 10.62
C ASN A 169 -15.43 -14.21 10.82
N ASP A 170 -14.60 -15.19 10.44
CA ASP A 170 -13.14 -15.08 10.55
C ASP A 170 -12.60 -14.01 9.60
N GLU A 171 -13.11 -13.97 8.37
CA GLU A 171 -12.77 -12.96 7.36
C GLU A 171 -13.14 -11.54 7.84
N MET A 172 -14.31 -11.37 8.47
CA MET A 172 -14.72 -10.07 9.03
C MET A 172 -13.83 -9.65 10.20
N LYS A 173 -13.45 -10.58 11.09
CA LYS A 173 -12.50 -10.28 12.18
C LYS A 173 -11.13 -9.88 11.64
N ALA A 174 -10.62 -10.58 10.63
CA ALA A 174 -9.34 -10.26 10.02
C ALA A 174 -9.35 -8.86 9.41
N ARG A 175 -10.43 -8.49 8.70
CA ARG A 175 -10.61 -7.14 8.13
C ARG A 175 -10.68 -6.05 9.20
N GLN A 176 -11.43 -6.29 10.28
CA GLN A 176 -11.50 -5.36 11.41
C GLN A 176 -10.14 -5.15 12.06
N GLN A 177 -9.37 -6.22 12.25
CA GLN A 177 -8.02 -6.13 12.80
C GLN A 177 -7.07 -5.34 11.88
N ALA A 178 -7.12 -5.60 10.57
CA ALA A 178 -6.31 -4.88 9.59
C ALA A 178 -6.65 -3.39 9.56
N SER A 179 -7.95 -3.05 9.54
CA SER A 179 -8.41 -1.65 9.59
C SER A 179 -7.97 -0.95 10.88
N TYR A 180 -8.06 -1.63 12.03
CA TYR A 180 -7.58 -1.07 13.29
C TYR A 180 -6.06 -0.84 13.30
N GLN A 181 -5.27 -1.76 12.75
CA GLN A 181 -3.82 -1.59 12.63
C GLN A 181 -3.45 -0.44 11.69
N GLU A 182 -4.18 -0.28 10.58
CA GLU A 182 -4.00 0.85 9.67
C GLU A 182 -4.33 2.18 10.35
N GLN A 183 -5.41 2.23 11.13
CA GLN A 183 -5.76 3.40 11.92
C GLN A 183 -4.67 3.74 12.95
N LEU A 184 -4.17 2.75 13.69
CA LEU A 184 -3.07 2.95 14.64
C LEU A 184 -1.81 3.48 13.95
N ALA A 185 -1.42 2.90 12.82
CA ALA A 185 -0.26 3.35 12.06
C ALA A 185 -0.44 4.80 11.54
N ARG A 186 -1.66 5.16 11.12
CA ARG A 186 -2.00 6.52 10.72
C ARG A 186 -1.91 7.48 11.91
N ASP A 187 -2.42 7.11 13.07
CA ASP A 187 -2.36 7.92 14.29
C ASP A 187 -0.93 8.11 14.78
N GLU A 188 -0.10 7.05 14.76
CA GLU A 188 1.32 7.11 15.06
C GLU A 188 2.08 8.02 14.10
N PHE A 189 1.78 7.92 12.79
CA PHE A 189 2.34 8.81 11.79
C PHE A 189 1.92 10.27 12.04
N LEU A 190 0.63 10.54 12.29
CA LEU A 190 0.13 11.88 12.57
C LEU A 190 0.76 12.47 13.84
N ARG A 191 0.90 11.66 14.89
CA ARG A 191 1.56 12.08 16.14
C ARG A 191 3.04 12.38 15.90
N SER A 192 3.74 11.51 15.18
CA SER A 192 5.16 11.71 14.85
C SER A 192 5.36 12.95 13.99
N LYS A 193 4.48 13.17 13.00
CA LYS A 193 4.44 14.37 12.17
C LYS A 193 4.20 15.62 13.01
N LEU A 194 3.22 15.61 13.92
CA LEU A 194 2.93 16.74 14.78
C LEU A 194 4.13 17.09 15.68
N MET A 195 4.76 16.09 16.30
CA MET A 195 5.96 16.30 17.12
C MET A 195 7.11 16.86 16.29
N PHE A 196 7.31 16.35 15.07
CA PHE A 196 8.30 16.89 14.15
C PHE A 196 7.98 18.33 13.73
N GLU A 197 6.72 18.66 13.46
CA GLU A 197 6.29 20.01 13.07
C GLU A 197 6.33 21.02 14.22
N GLN A 198 6.15 20.56 15.46
CA GLN A 198 6.21 21.39 16.67
C GLN A 198 7.61 21.52 17.28
N ALA A 199 8.62 20.85 16.71
CA ALA A 199 9.99 20.93 17.19
C ALA A 199 10.49 22.40 17.20
N PRO A 200 10.97 22.91 18.35
CA PRO A 200 11.53 24.26 18.44
C PRO A 200 12.73 24.44 17.51
N GLN A 201 12.80 25.57 16.83
CA GLN A 201 13.88 25.91 15.91
C GLN A 201 14.74 27.01 16.53
N VAL A 202 15.84 26.59 17.16
CA VAL A 202 16.72 27.47 17.95
C VAL A 202 17.59 28.37 17.07
N THR A 203 17.67 28.11 15.78
CA THR A 203 18.32 29.00 14.82
C THR A 203 17.44 29.19 13.59
N VAL A 204 17.26 30.43 13.14
CA VAL A 204 16.55 30.77 11.91
C VAL A 204 17.53 31.49 10.98
N PHE A 205 17.57 31.06 9.73
CA PHE A 205 18.44 31.63 8.70
C PHE A 205 17.62 32.49 7.76
N LYS A 206 18.13 33.68 7.45
CA LYS A 206 17.54 34.61 6.48
C LYS A 206 18.56 35.02 5.45
N VAL A 207 18.09 35.27 4.24
CA VAL A 207 18.87 35.85 3.14
C VAL A 207 18.05 37.01 2.59
N GLN A 208 18.62 38.22 2.58
CA GLN A 208 17.92 39.43 2.13
C GLN A 208 16.59 39.70 2.89
N GLY A 209 16.60 39.44 4.21
CA GLY A 209 15.43 39.57 5.08
C GLY A 209 14.40 38.45 4.95
N GLU A 210 14.57 37.51 4.02
CA GLU A 210 13.63 36.42 3.78
C GLU A 210 14.06 35.14 4.50
N VAL A 211 13.15 34.52 5.25
CA VAL A 211 13.41 33.25 5.95
C VAL A 211 13.60 32.13 4.94
N ILE A 212 14.75 31.47 4.96
CA ILE A 212 15.09 30.38 4.03
C ILE A 212 15.04 29.00 4.69
N GLY A 213 15.08 28.95 6.03
CA GLY A 213 15.07 27.72 6.79
C GLY A 213 15.50 27.93 8.23
N SER A 214 15.67 26.83 8.95
CA SER A 214 16.01 26.83 10.36
C SER A 214 16.75 25.58 10.80
N MET A 215 17.27 25.59 12.02
CA MET A 215 17.91 24.44 12.66
C MET A 215 17.37 24.25 14.08
N ASP A 216 17.19 23.00 14.49
CA ASP A 216 16.86 22.64 15.87
C ASP A 216 18.09 22.47 16.76
N ASP A 217 17.88 22.23 18.05
CA ASP A 217 18.92 22.04 19.06
C ASP A 217 19.75 20.77 18.86
N ASN A 218 19.31 19.86 17.99
CA ASN A 218 20.02 18.63 17.63
C ASN A 218 20.83 18.78 16.33
N GLY A 219 20.91 19.98 15.76
CA GLY A 219 21.66 20.25 14.53
C GLY A 219 20.92 19.87 13.24
N PHE A 220 19.63 19.53 13.32
CA PHE A 220 18.86 19.23 12.11
C PHE A 220 18.42 20.52 11.41
N ALA A 221 18.99 20.78 10.24
CA ALA A 221 18.59 21.89 9.38
C ALA A 221 17.39 21.53 8.48
N ASP A 222 16.37 22.38 8.48
CA ASP A 222 15.18 22.30 7.61
C ASP A 222 15.15 23.52 6.68
N ILE A 223 15.41 23.29 5.40
CA ILE A 223 15.56 24.33 4.37
C ILE A 223 14.38 24.28 3.41
N GLY A 224 13.71 25.42 3.23
CA GLY A 224 12.53 25.55 2.40
C GLY A 224 12.83 25.80 0.91
N SER A 225 11.76 25.93 0.11
CA SER A 225 11.85 26.24 -1.32
C SER A 225 12.33 27.67 -1.60
N LYS A 226 12.21 28.60 -0.64
CA LYS A 226 12.61 30.00 -0.83
C LYS A 226 14.11 30.16 -1.12
N LEU A 227 14.96 29.29 -0.57
CA LEU A 227 16.40 29.28 -0.90
C LEU A 227 16.63 28.98 -2.40
N LEU A 228 15.89 28.01 -2.98
CA LEU A 228 15.98 27.69 -4.40
C LEU A 228 15.50 28.86 -5.26
N GLN A 229 14.44 29.55 -4.84
CA GLN A 229 13.91 30.73 -5.54
C GLN A 229 14.92 31.88 -5.54
N LEU A 230 15.51 32.20 -4.38
CA LEU A 230 16.54 33.23 -4.25
C LEU A 230 17.79 32.89 -5.06
N ALA A 231 18.24 31.62 -5.03
CA ALA A 231 19.36 31.16 -5.83
C ALA A 231 19.11 31.37 -7.33
N LYS A 232 17.92 30.99 -7.82
CA LYS A 232 17.52 31.20 -9.21
C LYS A 232 17.49 32.68 -9.59
N GLN A 233 17.01 33.56 -8.72
CA GLN A 233 16.99 35.00 -8.95
C GLN A 233 18.40 35.60 -9.05
N LYS A 234 19.34 35.11 -8.23
CA LYS A 234 20.75 35.52 -8.25
C LYS A 234 21.60 34.81 -9.32
N GLY A 235 21.01 33.91 -10.10
CA GLY A 235 21.75 33.12 -11.10
C GLY A 235 22.74 32.12 -10.50
N ILE A 236 22.51 31.67 -9.26
CA ILE A 236 23.32 30.67 -8.58
C ILE A 236 22.93 29.28 -9.06
N ASP A 237 23.92 28.50 -9.48
CA ASP A 237 23.71 27.13 -9.95
C ASP A 237 23.14 26.24 -8.85
N LYS A 238 22.14 25.42 -9.22
CA LYS A 238 21.48 24.48 -8.30
C LYS A 238 22.50 23.55 -7.61
N GLU A 239 23.53 23.12 -8.32
CA GLU A 239 24.60 22.26 -7.75
C GLU A 239 25.37 22.92 -6.60
N ALA A 240 25.53 24.25 -6.62
CA ALA A 240 26.14 24.98 -5.51
C ALA A 240 25.29 24.92 -4.23
N LEU A 241 23.98 24.63 -4.35
CA LEU A 241 23.07 24.54 -3.22
C LEU A 241 23.04 23.15 -2.57
N LYS A 242 23.62 22.14 -3.20
CA LYS A 242 23.62 20.75 -2.73
C LYS A 242 24.05 20.59 -1.26
N PRO A 243 25.08 21.31 -0.75
CA PRO A 243 25.48 21.22 0.65
C PRO A 243 24.36 21.57 1.64
N PHE A 244 23.50 22.55 1.34
CA PHE A 244 22.41 22.98 2.22
C PHE A 244 21.31 21.93 2.38
N TYR A 245 21.15 21.06 1.37
CA TYR A 245 20.16 19.99 1.39
C TYR A 245 20.75 18.63 1.77
N THR A 246 22.05 18.56 2.04
CA THR A 246 22.73 17.32 2.45
C THR A 246 22.60 17.14 3.96
N LEU A 247 22.09 15.98 4.40
CA LEU A 247 21.93 15.68 5.82
C LEU A 247 23.31 15.53 6.48
N ASP A 248 23.59 16.42 7.41
CA ASP A 248 24.86 16.52 8.11
C ASP A 248 24.58 16.91 9.57
N PRO A 249 24.29 15.92 10.45
CA PRO A 249 23.90 16.18 11.84
C PRO A 249 24.99 16.86 12.67
N GLY A 250 26.25 16.79 12.23
CA GLY A 250 27.37 17.44 12.89
C GLY A 250 27.53 18.92 12.55
N ARG A 251 26.72 19.45 11.62
CA ARG A 251 26.85 20.82 11.15
C ARG A 251 26.30 21.80 12.17
N THR A 252 27.14 22.76 12.57
CA THR A 252 26.74 23.82 13.49
C THR A 252 26.02 24.96 12.77
N PRO A 253 25.23 25.78 13.50
CA PRO A 253 24.66 27.02 12.97
C PRO A 253 25.67 27.93 12.28
N GLU A 254 26.87 28.06 12.84
CA GLU A 254 27.95 28.90 12.32
C GLU A 254 28.45 28.36 10.99
N GLN A 255 28.71 27.05 10.90
CA GLN A 255 29.11 26.40 9.65
C GLN A 255 28.03 26.54 8.56
N PHE A 256 26.76 26.46 8.95
CA PHE A 256 25.65 26.68 8.02
C PHE A 256 25.60 28.14 7.54
N SER A 257 25.78 29.09 8.46
CA SER A 257 25.87 30.52 8.13
C SER A 257 27.02 30.82 7.18
N ASP A 258 28.20 30.25 7.42
CA ASP A 258 29.37 30.43 6.56
C ASP A 258 29.12 29.94 5.14
N LEU A 259 28.46 28.79 4.99
CA LEU A 259 28.04 28.26 3.68
C LEU A 259 27.09 29.25 2.98
N LEU A 260 26.11 29.80 3.71
CA LEU A 260 25.18 30.79 3.17
C LEU A 260 25.93 32.05 2.72
N THR A 261 26.84 32.58 3.55
CA THR A 261 27.60 33.79 3.23
C THR A 261 28.49 33.58 2.00
N GLN A 262 29.14 32.42 1.89
CA GLN A 262 29.93 32.05 0.70
C GLN A 262 29.09 31.99 -0.58
N THR A 263 27.81 31.63 -0.47
CA THR A 263 26.93 31.43 -1.63
C THR A 263 26.14 32.68 -2.00
N PHE A 264 25.65 33.43 -1.00
CA PHE A 264 24.70 34.54 -1.18
C PHE A 264 25.28 35.92 -0.85
N GLY A 265 26.49 35.98 -0.30
CA GLY A 265 27.17 37.21 0.13
C GLY A 265 26.81 37.62 1.56
N ASP A 266 27.11 38.88 1.90
CA ASP A 266 26.99 39.40 3.27
C ASP A 266 25.53 39.67 3.72
N ASP A 267 24.53 39.46 2.86
CA ASP A 267 23.09 39.63 3.15
C ASP A 267 22.49 38.50 4.01
N VAL A 268 23.33 37.72 4.69
CA VAL A 268 22.92 36.58 5.51
C VAL A 268 22.73 37.01 6.95
N GLU A 269 21.55 36.72 7.49
CA GLU A 269 21.22 36.99 8.88
C GLU A 269 20.89 35.68 9.60
N VAL A 270 21.33 35.58 10.85
CA VAL A 270 21.07 34.44 11.72
C VAL A 270 20.42 34.93 12.99
N GLU A 271 19.23 34.43 13.27
CA GLU A 271 18.52 34.69 14.53
C GLU A 271 18.60 33.45 15.42
N GLN A 272 19.07 33.64 16.65
CA GLN A 272 19.15 32.57 17.65
C GLN A 272 18.08 32.74 18.72
N PHE A 273 17.49 31.62 19.13
CA PHE A 273 16.41 31.54 20.10
C PHE A 273 16.76 30.51 21.18
N THR A 274 16.17 30.67 22.37
CA THR A 274 16.13 29.59 23.34
C THR A 274 14.98 28.65 23.01
N ALA A 275 15.05 27.39 23.43
CA ALA A 275 13.98 26.42 23.16
C ALA A 275 12.58 26.89 23.65
N SER A 276 12.53 27.74 24.68
CA SER A 276 11.27 28.27 25.24
C SER A 276 10.64 29.43 24.44
N ASN A 277 11.40 30.11 23.58
CA ASN A 277 10.91 31.23 22.77
C ASN A 277 11.12 31.04 21.25
N ALA A 278 11.69 29.90 20.86
CA ALA A 278 11.92 29.54 19.48
C ALA A 278 10.60 29.30 18.72
N PRO A 279 10.51 29.72 17.44
CA PRO A 279 9.42 29.32 16.58
C PRO A 279 9.44 27.81 16.34
N THR A 280 8.28 27.24 16.06
CA THR A 280 8.16 25.83 15.66
C THR A 280 8.60 25.64 14.21
N ARG A 281 9.04 24.42 13.86
CA ARG A 281 9.37 24.05 12.48
C ARG A 281 8.26 24.38 11.49
N ASN A 282 7.00 24.13 11.86
CA ASN A 282 5.86 24.47 11.01
C ASN A 282 5.72 25.98 10.77
N GLN A 283 5.92 26.81 11.79
CA GLN A 283 5.89 28.27 11.64
C GLN A 283 6.99 28.75 10.69
N ILE A 284 8.21 28.19 10.77
CA ILE A 284 9.28 28.51 9.83
C ILE A 284 8.93 28.08 8.41
N ARG A 285 8.40 26.86 8.23
CA ARG A 285 7.99 26.35 6.89
C ARG A 285 6.95 27.21 6.21
N GLN A 286 6.06 27.87 6.96
CA GLN A 286 5.09 28.81 6.40
C GLN A 286 5.73 30.10 5.89
N LEU A 287 6.90 30.47 6.41
CA LEU A 287 7.66 31.65 6.00
C LEU A 287 8.68 31.35 4.90
N SER A 288 9.19 30.11 4.87
CA SER A 288 10.30 29.67 4.03
C SER A 288 9.92 28.92 2.74
N ASN A 289 8.62 28.75 2.47
CA ASN A 289 8.14 28.02 1.29
C ASN A 289 7.37 28.89 0.30
#